data_AF-A0A7S2QLX0-F1
#
_entry.id   AF-A0A7S2QLX0-F1
#
_cell.length_a   1.000
_cell.length_b   1.000
_cell.length_c   1.000
_cell.angle_alpha   90.00
_cell.angle_beta   90.00
_cell.angle_gamma   90.00
#
_symmetry.space_group_name_H-M   'P 1'
#
loop_
_entity.id
_entity.type
_entity.pdbx_description
1 polymer ?
#
loop_
_entity_poly.entity_id
_entity_poly.type
_entity_poly.pdbx_seq_one_letter_code
_entity_poly.pdbx_strand_id
1 'polypeptide(L)'
;DYFAPELILCQGHDQAVDWWTLGVLLFELMTGRAPFASPLPMQTYSKVLKGIDSVQFPRACRGPVGALIRRLMHAEPACRLPMLPGGVQGLKDVAWYEGFDWQAML
;
A
#
# COMPACT_ATOMS: atom_id res chain seq x y z
N ASP A 1 7.77 2.58 10.62
CA ASP A 1 7.14 3.24 9.45
C ASP A 1 6.19 2.34 8.63
N TYR A 2 5.96 1.09 9.03
CA TYR A 2 5.09 0.14 8.29
C TYR A 2 3.74 -0.13 8.97
N PHE A 3 3.44 0.55 10.08
CA PHE A 3 2.20 0.33 10.82
C PHE A 3 1.01 0.80 9.99
N ALA A 4 0.04 -0.09 9.82
CA ALA A 4 -1.26 0.24 9.23
C ALA A 4 -2.09 1.08 10.22
N PRO A 5 -2.99 1.95 9.74
CA PRO A 5 -3.77 2.84 10.60
C PRO A 5 -4.56 2.10 11.69
N GLU A 6 -5.13 0.93 11.38
CA GLU A 6 -5.87 0.08 12.31
C GLU A 6 -5.03 -0.43 13.48
N LEU A 7 -3.74 -0.74 13.25
CA LEU A 7 -2.81 -1.16 14.30
C LEU A 7 -2.48 0.01 15.25
N ILE A 8 -2.41 1.23 14.73
CA ILE A 8 -2.21 2.44 15.53
C ILE A 8 -3.44 2.75 16.38
N LEU A 9 -4.63 2.46 15.84
CA LEU A 9 -5.92 2.68 16.50
C LEU A 9 -6.32 1.54 17.45
N CYS A 10 -5.51 0.48 17.57
CA CYS A 10 -5.81 -0.74 18.32
C CYS A 10 -7.17 -1.37 17.95
N GLN A 11 -7.61 -1.18 16.70
CA GLN A 11 -8.76 -1.87 16.15
C GLN A 11 -8.26 -3.22 15.63
N GLY A 12 -8.95 -4.31 15.97
CA GLY A 12 -8.50 -5.67 15.66
C GLY A 12 -7.96 -5.80 14.23
N HIS A 13 -6.84 -6.51 14.07
CA HIS A 13 -6.18 -6.66 12.79
C HIS A 13 -6.47 -8.02 12.16
N ASP A 14 -6.54 -8.05 10.84
CA ASP A 14 -6.64 -9.23 10.01
C ASP A 14 -5.49 -9.26 8.98
N GLN A 15 -5.59 -10.09 7.94
CA GLN A 15 -4.60 -10.17 6.87
C GLN A 15 -4.47 -8.86 6.05
N ALA A 16 -5.36 -7.88 6.25
CA ALA A 16 -5.30 -6.62 5.52
C ALA A 16 -4.03 -5.83 5.84
N VAL A 17 -3.48 -5.95 7.05
CA VAL A 17 -2.26 -5.23 7.46
C VAL A 17 -1.07 -5.57 6.57
N ASP A 18 -0.97 -6.82 6.09
CA ASP A 18 0.10 -7.26 5.21
C ASP A 18 0.00 -6.62 3.82
N TRP A 19 -1.21 -6.36 3.34
CA TRP A 19 -1.42 -5.63 2.09
C TRP A 19 -1.03 -4.16 2.19
N TRP A 20 -1.21 -3.55 3.37
CA TRP A 20 -0.70 -2.21 3.64
C TRP A 20 0.82 -2.19 3.62
N THR A 21 1.48 -3.13 4.32
CA THR A 21 2.95 -3.19 4.36
C THR A 21 3.54 -3.46 2.98
N LEU A 22 2.88 -4.28 2.15
CA LEU A 22 3.26 -4.47 0.74
C LEU A 22 3.22 -3.15 -0.05
N GLY A 23 2.19 -2.33 0.15
CA GLY A 23 2.09 -1.02 -0.49
C GLY A 23 3.21 -0.06 -0.05
N VAL A 24 3.55 -0.04 1.24
CA VAL A 24 4.67 0.73 1.78
C VAL A 24 5.99 0.27 1.15
N LEU A 25 6.22 -1.04 1.08
CA LEU A 25 7.40 -1.64 0.47
C LEU A 25 7.52 -1.28 -1.01
N LEU A 26 6.43 -1.40 -1.79
CA LEU A 26 6.43 -1.03 -3.20
C LEU A 26 6.77 0.45 -3.41
N PHE A 27 6.21 1.34 -2.57
CA PHE A 27 6.55 2.76 -2.64
C PHE A 27 8.04 2.99 -2.34
N GLU A 28 8.59 2.30 -1.35
CA GLU A 28 10.00 2.42 -0.98
C GLU A 28 10.92 1.89 -2.07
N LEU A 29 10.59 0.76 -2.71
CA LEU A 29 11.37 0.22 -3.83
C LEU A 29 11.39 1.17 -5.04
N MET A 30 10.29 1.87 -5.29
CA MET A 30 10.20 2.80 -6.43
C MET A 30 10.87 4.15 -6.17
N THR A 31 11.05 4.55 -4.91
CA THR A 31 11.46 5.92 -4.56
C THR A 31 12.73 6.00 -3.69
N GLY A 32 13.16 4.87 -3.14
CA GLY A 32 14.23 4.76 -2.15
C GLY A 32 13.88 5.38 -0.79
N ARG A 33 12.63 5.73 -0.53
CA ARG A 33 12.17 6.39 0.71
C ARG A 33 10.81 5.89 1.14
N ALA A 34 10.57 5.77 2.44
CA ALA A 34 9.25 5.40 2.95
C ALA A 34 8.23 6.54 2.73
N PRO A 35 6.95 6.22 2.41
CA PRO A 35 5.91 7.20 2.08
C PRO A 35 5.57 8.15 3.23
N PHE A 36 5.67 7.69 4.48
CA PHE A 36 5.31 8.46 5.67
C PHE A 36 6.50 8.87 6.53
N ALA A 37 7.73 8.73 6.01
CA ALA A 37 8.96 9.03 6.75
C ALA A 37 8.91 10.44 7.37
N SER A 38 9.19 10.51 8.67
CA SER A 38 9.26 11.75 9.44
C SER A 38 10.31 11.63 10.55
N PRO A 39 10.91 12.74 11.00
CA PRO A 39 11.90 12.70 12.09
C PRO A 39 11.29 12.26 13.43
N LEU A 40 10.00 12.49 13.63
CA LEU A 40 9.28 12.19 14.86
C LEU A 40 8.26 11.07 14.64
N PRO A 41 8.25 10.00 15.45
CA PRO A 41 7.30 8.89 15.31
C PRO A 41 5.84 9.33 15.33
N MET A 42 5.48 10.31 16.19
CA MET A 42 4.12 10.87 16.24
C MET A 42 3.70 11.54 14.93
N GLN A 43 4.64 12.14 14.19
CA GLN A 43 4.35 12.75 12.89
C GLN A 43 4.12 11.67 11.83
N THR A 44 4.91 10.58 11.86
CA THR A 44 4.68 9.42 11.01
C THR A 44 3.27 8.84 11.25
N TYR A 45 2.86 8.63 12.50
CA TYR A 45 1.51 8.13 12.80
C TYR A 45 0.41 9.08 12.31
N SER A 46 0.60 10.39 12.51
CA SER A 46 -0.35 11.39 12.00
C SER A 46 -0.46 11.38 10.47
N LYS A 47 0.64 11.11 9.75
CA LYS A 47 0.63 10.96 8.29
C LYS A 47 -0.02 9.65 7.84
N VAL A 48 0.24 8.55 8.55
CA VAL A 48 -0.43 7.26 8.30
C VAL A 48 -1.94 7.40 8.45
N LEU A 49 -2.41 8.07 9.52
CA LEU A 49 -3.84 8.31 9.77
C LEU A 49 -4.48 9.26 8.74
N LYS A 50 -3.72 10.20 8.17
CA LYS A 50 -4.17 11.02 7.03
C LYS A 50 -4.30 10.23 5.73
N GLY A 51 -3.70 9.05 5.66
CA GLY A 51 -3.77 8.16 4.51
C GLY A 51 -2.81 8.52 3.37
N ILE A 52 -2.72 7.61 2.41
CA ILE A 52 -1.80 7.68 1.27
C ILE A 52 -2.12 8.83 0.31
N ASP A 53 -3.37 9.33 0.29
CA ASP A 53 -3.79 10.46 -0.53
C ASP A 53 -3.14 11.79 -0.11
N SER A 54 -2.67 11.88 1.14
CA SER A 54 -1.91 13.03 1.63
C SER A 54 -0.45 13.02 1.20
N VAL A 55 0.04 11.91 0.64
CA VAL A 55 1.43 11.74 0.19
C VAL A 55 1.57 12.21 -1.25
N GLN A 56 2.56 13.07 -1.51
CA GLN A 56 2.89 13.47 -2.88
C GLN A 56 3.69 12.36 -3.56
N PHE A 57 3.08 11.73 -4.57
CA PHE A 57 3.74 10.67 -5.33
C PHE A 57 4.80 11.29 -6.26
N PRO A 58 6.07 10.89 -6.15
CA PRO A 58 7.12 11.35 -7.06
C PRO A 58 6.87 10.81 -8.47
N ARG A 59 7.59 11.37 -9.46
CA ARG A 59 7.43 10.99 -10.86
C ARG A 59 7.63 9.49 -11.12
N ALA A 60 8.52 8.84 -10.35
CA ALA A 60 8.78 7.41 -10.41
C ALA A 60 7.55 6.54 -10.08
N CYS A 61 6.61 7.06 -9.29
CA CYS A 61 5.39 6.34 -8.93
C CYS A 61 4.17 6.79 -9.75
N ARG A 62 4.36 7.44 -10.90
CA ARG A 62 3.25 7.78 -11.81
C ARG A 62 2.85 6.54 -12.63
N GLY A 63 1.58 6.49 -13.03
CA GLY A 63 1.06 5.39 -13.86
C GLY A 63 0.58 4.17 -13.03
N PRO A 64 0.66 2.95 -13.60
CA PRO A 64 0.06 1.75 -13.01
C PRO A 64 0.53 1.43 -11.59
N VAL A 65 1.83 1.64 -11.31
CA VAL A 65 2.41 1.40 -9.98
C VAL A 65 1.80 2.29 -8.89
N GLY A 66 1.58 3.57 -9.20
CA GLY A 66 1.01 4.51 -8.24
C GLY A 66 -0.45 4.22 -7.96
N ALA A 67 -1.19 3.76 -8.97
CA ALA A 67 -2.55 3.29 -8.80
C ALA A 67 -2.60 2.03 -7.92
N LEU A 68 -1.68 1.08 -8.13
CA LEU A 68 -1.55 -0.12 -7.30
C LEU A 68 -1.26 0.24 -5.84
N ILE A 69 -0.24 1.07 -5.58
CA ILE A 69 0.14 1.50 -4.22
C ILE A 69 -1.04 2.16 -3.51
N ARG A 70 -1.78 3.07 -4.18
CA ARG A 70 -2.98 3.71 -3.60
C ARG A 70 -4.06 2.70 -3.21
N ARG A 71 -4.31 1.69 -4.04
CA ARG A 71 -5.32 0.66 -3.77
C ARG A 71 -4.89 -0.35 -2.70
N LEU A 72 -3.59 -0.58 -2.52
CA LEU A 72 -3.03 -1.39 -1.43
C LEU A 72 -3.06 -0.65 -0.10
N MET A 73 -2.75 0.64 -0.11
CA MET A 73 -2.67 1.49 1.08
C MET A 73 -3.97 2.27 1.33
N HIS A 74 -5.11 1.65 1.07
CA HIS A 74 -6.40 2.24 1.39
C HIS A 74 -6.57 2.32 2.92
N ALA A 75 -7.12 3.44 3.41
CA ALA A 75 -7.29 3.70 4.84
C ALA A 75 -8.21 2.66 5.50
N GLU A 76 -9.36 2.38 4.86
CA GLU A 76 -10.26 1.30 5.24
C GLU A 76 -9.68 -0.07 4.83
N PRO A 77 -9.38 -0.98 5.78
CA PRO A 77 -8.77 -2.28 5.48
C PRO A 77 -9.61 -3.15 4.53
N ALA A 78 -10.93 -3.15 4.71
CA ALA A 78 -11.86 -3.92 3.86
C ALA A 78 -11.92 -3.42 2.40
N CYS A 79 -11.51 -2.18 2.15
CA CYS A 79 -11.48 -1.60 0.81
C CYS A 79 -10.13 -1.77 0.09
N ARG A 80 -9.13 -2.39 0.74
CA ARG A 80 -7.84 -2.69 0.10
C ARG A 80 -8.04 -3.70 -1.01
N LEU A 81 -7.33 -3.52 -2.13
CA LEU A 81 -7.53 -4.30 -3.35
C LEU A 81 -7.67 -5.82 -3.13
N PRO A 82 -6.79 -6.49 -2.37
CA PRO A 82 -6.87 -7.94 -2.18
C PRO A 82 -7.98 -8.40 -1.22
N MET A 83 -8.64 -7.46 -0.53
CA MET A 83 -9.79 -7.71 0.35
C MET A 83 -11.13 -7.56 -0.40
N LEU A 84 -11.11 -7.00 -1.61
CA LEU A 84 -12.29 -6.86 -2.46
C LEU A 84 -12.69 -8.21 -3.10
N PRO A 85 -13.93 -8.33 -3.62
CA PRO A 85 -14.32 -9.48 -4.42
C PRO A 85 -13.33 -9.73 -5.57
N GLY A 86 -12.79 -10.95 -5.66
CA GLY A 86 -11.69 -11.30 -6.55
C GLY A 86 -10.34 -11.50 -5.84
N GLY A 87 -10.21 -11.04 -4.59
CA GLY A 87 -9.09 -11.35 -3.71
C GLY A 87 -7.72 -11.03 -4.34
N VAL A 88 -6.76 -11.94 -4.14
CA VAL A 88 -5.41 -11.84 -4.73
C VAL A 88 -5.44 -11.92 -6.26
N GLN A 89 -6.46 -12.51 -6.88
CA GLN A 89 -6.57 -12.51 -8.34
C GLN A 89 -6.75 -11.08 -8.88
N GLY A 90 -7.58 -10.27 -8.19
CA GLY A 90 -7.74 -8.85 -8.53
C GLY A 90 -6.46 -8.01 -8.37
N LEU A 91 -5.50 -8.47 -7.57
CA LEU A 91 -4.15 -7.90 -7.52
C LEU A 91 -3.36 -8.23 -8.78
N LYS A 92 -3.41 -9.48 -9.26
CA LYS A 92 -2.67 -9.96 -10.43
C LYS A 92 -3.16 -9.33 -11.73
N ASP A 93 -4.44 -8.96 -11.78
CA ASP A 93 -5.09 -8.44 -12.99
C ASP A 93 -4.91 -6.92 -13.18
N VAL A 94 -4.21 -6.23 -12.26
CA VAL A 94 -3.98 -4.78 -12.42
C VAL A 94 -2.94 -4.49 -13.50
N ALA A 95 -3.07 -3.32 -14.13
CA ALA A 95 -2.18 -2.86 -15.21
C ALA A 95 -0.68 -2.82 -14.83
N TRP A 96 -0.32 -2.83 -13.55
CA TRP A 96 1.08 -2.93 -13.13
C TRP A 96 1.70 -4.29 -13.47
N TYR A 97 0.90 -5.36 -13.47
CA TYR A 97 1.33 -6.72 -13.78
C TYR A 97 0.97 -7.15 -15.20
N GLU A 98 0.61 -6.20 -16.07
CA GLU A 98 0.35 -6.50 -17.48
C GLU A 98 1.62 -7.06 -18.15
N GLY A 99 1.51 -8.25 -18.74
CA GLY A 99 2.65 -8.95 -19.34
C GLY A 99 3.56 -9.69 -18.34
N PHE A 100 3.25 -9.69 -17.04
CA PHE A 100 3.98 -10.48 -16.06
C PHE A 100 3.49 -11.94 -16.07
N ASP A 101 4.40 -12.87 -16.33
CA ASP A 101 4.09 -14.30 -16.29
C ASP A 101 4.14 -14.84 -14.85
N TRP A 102 2.96 -14.89 -14.23
CA TRP A 102 2.78 -15.45 -12.89
C TRP A 102 3.01 -16.97 -12.82
N GLN A 103 2.87 -17.71 -13.94
CA GLN A 103 3.10 -19.16 -13.94
C GLN A 103 4.59 -19.48 -13.93
N ALA A 104 5.42 -18.68 -14.62
CA ALA A 104 6.86 -18.85 -14.59
C ALA A 104 7.50 -18.56 -13.22
N MET A 105 6.75 -17.94 -12.30
CA MET A 105 7.19 -17.65 -10.93
C MET A 105 6.87 -18.80 -9.94
N LEU A 106 5.96 -19.71 -10.29
CA LEU A 106 5.52 -20.85 -9.44
C LEU A 106 6.38 -22.09 -9.68
#